data_AF-A0A4Q8Y0Q6-F1
#
_entry.id   AF-A0A4Q8Y0Q6-F1
#
_cell.length_a   1.000
_cell.length_b   1.000
_cell.length_c   1.000
_cell.angle_alpha   90.00
_cell.angle_beta   90.00
_cell.angle_gamma   90.00
#
_symmetry.space_group_name_H-M   'P 1'
#
loop_
_entity.id
_entity.type
_entity.pdbx_description
1 polymer ?
#
loop_
_entity_poly.entity_id
_entity_poly.type
_entity_poly.pdbx_seq_one_letter_code
_entity_poly.pdbx_strand_id
1 'polypeptide(L)'
;MSNAMRSEPPIETPRTQPVDTKLEVVVIPVSDVDRAKRFYDGLGWRLDADFANDADFRVIQFTPPGSGCAIIFGKNVTAAAPGSAQGLYLVVSDIEAARRDLIARGVEVSEVFHDAAGVYAGKDEPYLFGRLRIAGRDPDHRSYRSFASFKDPDGNGWLFQEVTTRLPGRIDADGTTFTTSTDLASAMRRAATAHGEHEKRNGGKHDDNWPDWYAEYMVSEQAGKQLPL
;
A
#
# COMPACT_ATOMS: atom_id res chain seq x y z
N MET A 1 -11.19 -9.75 -31.98
CA MET A 1 -9.72 -9.59 -32.00
C MET A 1 -9.25 -9.46 -30.56
N SER A 2 -8.49 -10.44 -30.06
CA SER A 2 -8.00 -10.47 -28.68
C SER A 2 -6.84 -9.48 -28.54
N ASN A 3 -6.99 -8.45 -27.71
CA ASN A 3 -5.90 -7.58 -27.31
C ASN A 3 -5.12 -8.30 -26.21
N ALA A 4 -4.24 -9.23 -26.61
CA ALA A 4 -3.32 -9.87 -25.70
C ALA A 4 -2.40 -8.80 -25.08
N MET A 5 -2.37 -8.76 -23.76
CA MET A 5 -1.46 -7.92 -22.98
C MET A 5 -0.03 -8.36 -23.30
N ARG A 6 0.70 -7.55 -24.08
CA ARG A 6 2.11 -7.82 -24.40
C ARG A 6 2.95 -7.45 -23.17
N SER A 7 3.38 -8.44 -22.40
CA SER A 7 4.47 -8.28 -21.45
C SER A 7 5.79 -8.39 -22.21
N GLU A 8 6.59 -7.32 -22.25
CA GLU A 8 7.99 -7.45 -22.66
C GLU A 8 8.78 -8.19 -21.57
N PRO A 9 9.69 -9.12 -21.94
CA PRO A 9 10.54 -9.79 -20.98
C PRO A 9 11.46 -8.77 -20.29
N PRO A 10 11.75 -8.91 -18.98
CA PRO A 10 12.70 -8.05 -18.29
C PRO A 10 14.04 -8.03 -19.02
N ILE A 11 14.57 -6.85 -19.33
CA ILE A 11 15.90 -6.69 -19.91
C ILE A 11 16.92 -7.08 -18.83
N GLU A 12 17.69 -8.15 -19.05
CA GLU A 12 18.84 -8.47 -18.21
C GLU A 12 19.85 -7.33 -18.29
N THR A 13 19.88 -6.51 -17.25
CA THR A 13 20.80 -5.38 -17.14
C THR A 13 22.07 -5.85 -16.42
N PRO A 14 23.28 -5.56 -16.90
CA PRO A 14 24.51 -5.91 -16.20
C PRO A 14 24.51 -5.36 -14.77
N ARG A 15 24.71 -6.24 -13.79
CA ARG A 15 24.72 -5.92 -12.35
C ARG A 15 25.96 -5.13 -11.95
N THR A 16 25.96 -3.83 -12.28
CA THR A 16 26.60 -2.84 -11.42
C THR A 16 25.61 -2.60 -10.30
N GLN A 17 25.98 -2.80 -9.02
CA GLN A 17 25.06 -2.47 -7.92
C GLN A 17 24.68 -0.98 -8.08
N PRO A 18 23.39 -0.67 -8.30
CA PRO A 18 22.94 0.70 -8.38
C PRO A 18 23.27 1.42 -7.07
N VAL A 19 23.53 2.71 -7.12
CA VAL A 19 23.51 3.53 -5.90
C VAL A 19 22.11 3.45 -5.30
N ASP A 20 22.00 3.20 -4.00
CA ASP A 20 20.73 3.19 -3.29
C ASP A 20 19.98 4.50 -3.51
N THR A 21 18.81 4.42 -4.13
CA THR A 21 17.89 5.55 -4.28
C THR A 21 16.60 5.24 -3.55
N LYS A 22 16.21 6.13 -2.63
CA LYS A 22 14.99 5.98 -1.83
C LYS A 22 13.95 6.98 -2.31
N LEU A 23 12.71 6.52 -2.44
CA LEU A 23 11.58 7.42 -2.65
C LEU A 23 11.20 8.03 -1.29
N GLU A 24 11.70 9.22 -1.02
CA GLU A 24 11.51 9.90 0.26
C GLU A 24 10.16 10.60 0.35
N VAL A 25 9.75 11.28 -0.73
CA VAL A 25 8.61 12.20 -0.67
C VAL A 25 7.89 12.32 -2.01
N VAL A 26 6.56 12.46 -1.94
CA VAL A 26 5.69 12.81 -3.08
C VAL A 26 5.09 14.19 -2.85
N VAL A 27 5.22 15.08 -3.83
CA VAL A 27 4.60 16.41 -3.79
C VAL A 27 3.15 16.31 -4.26
N ILE A 28 2.20 16.80 -3.46
CA ILE A 28 0.78 16.86 -3.85
C ILE A 28 0.27 18.31 -3.93
N PRO A 29 -0.51 18.68 -4.97
CA PRO A 29 -1.00 20.04 -5.14
C PRO A 29 -2.29 20.28 -4.34
N VAL A 30 -2.31 21.36 -3.55
CA VAL A 30 -3.46 21.77 -2.73
C VAL A 30 -3.75 23.25 -2.94
N SER A 31 -5.03 23.65 -2.87
CA SER A 31 -5.44 25.06 -3.00
C SER A 31 -5.40 25.82 -1.67
N ASP A 32 -5.55 25.12 -0.55
CA ASP A 32 -5.54 25.69 0.81
C ASP A 32 -4.69 24.80 1.74
N VAL A 33 -3.54 25.35 2.15
CA VAL A 33 -2.54 24.64 2.95
C VAL A 33 -3.07 24.27 4.34
N ASP A 34 -3.85 25.13 4.99
CA ASP A 34 -4.37 24.88 6.33
C ASP A 34 -5.57 23.93 6.32
N ARG A 35 -6.38 23.95 5.26
CA ARG A 35 -7.42 22.94 5.03
C ARG A 35 -6.80 21.56 4.81
N ALA A 36 -5.79 21.46 3.95
CA ALA A 36 -5.07 20.21 3.71
C ALA A 36 -4.38 19.70 4.98
N LYS A 37 -3.70 20.57 5.74
CA LYS A 37 -3.06 20.22 7.02
C LYS A 37 -4.04 19.54 7.97
N ARG A 38 -5.21 20.16 8.21
CA ARG A 38 -6.23 19.61 9.11
C ARG A 38 -6.77 18.26 8.64
N PHE A 39 -6.92 18.08 7.33
CA PHE A 39 -7.36 16.81 6.77
C PHE A 39 -6.34 15.70 7.04
N TYR A 40 -5.07 15.90 6.65
CA TYR A 40 -4.01 14.89 6.81
C TYR A 40 -3.66 14.60 8.28
N ASP A 41 -3.71 15.61 9.15
CA ASP A 41 -3.63 15.42 10.60
C ASP A 41 -4.78 14.56 11.12
N GLY A 42 -6.01 14.81 10.66
CA GLY A 42 -7.21 14.02 11.00
C GLY A 42 -7.14 12.54 10.59
N LEU A 43 -6.35 12.21 9.55
CA LEU A 43 -6.07 10.82 9.16
C LEU A 43 -5.18 10.09 10.18
N GLY A 44 -4.62 10.80 11.17
CA GLY A 44 -3.63 10.24 12.10
C GLY A 44 -2.25 10.06 11.48
N TRP A 45 -1.93 10.81 10.41
CA TRP A 45 -0.59 10.79 9.82
C TRP A 45 0.36 11.63 10.67
N ARG A 46 1.62 11.23 10.74
CA ARG A 46 2.61 11.94 11.54
C ARG A 46 2.99 13.23 10.81
N LEU A 47 2.79 14.38 11.45
CA LEU A 47 3.32 15.66 10.98
C LEU A 47 4.84 15.67 11.18
N ASP A 48 5.60 15.65 10.08
CA ASP A 48 7.07 15.68 10.14
C ASP A 48 7.62 17.10 10.07
N ALA A 49 6.94 17.99 9.35
CA ALA A 49 7.38 19.38 9.15
C ALA A 49 6.21 20.33 8.88
N ASP A 50 6.33 21.56 9.38
CA ASP A 50 5.54 22.74 8.98
C ASP A 50 6.50 23.94 9.04
N PHE A 51 7.14 24.25 7.91
CA PHE A 51 8.12 25.31 7.79
C PHE A 51 7.59 26.43 6.91
N ALA A 52 7.71 27.67 7.36
CA ALA A 52 7.35 28.86 6.60
C ALA A 52 8.48 29.89 6.66
N ASN A 53 8.55 30.78 5.67
CA ASN A 53 9.42 31.94 5.68
C ASN A 53 8.66 33.21 5.24
N ASP A 54 9.29 34.38 5.41
CA ASP A 54 8.72 35.67 5.06
C ASP A 54 8.58 35.89 3.53
N ALA A 55 9.13 34.99 2.71
CA ALA A 55 9.19 35.07 1.24
C ALA A 55 8.06 34.29 0.55
N ASP A 56 6.87 34.27 1.17
CA ASP A 56 5.66 33.66 0.62
C ASP A 56 5.75 32.14 0.38
N PHE A 57 6.63 31.47 1.12
CA PHE A 57 6.80 30.02 1.06
C PHE A 57 6.35 29.38 2.38
N ARG A 58 5.61 28.28 2.26
CA ARG A 58 5.28 27.39 3.38
C ARG A 58 5.23 25.97 2.87
N VAL A 59 5.74 25.03 3.64
CA VAL A 59 5.75 23.62 3.31
C VAL A 59 5.34 22.79 4.51
N ILE A 60 4.48 21.80 4.27
CA ILE A 60 3.98 20.86 5.26
C ILE A 60 4.25 19.46 4.78
N GLN A 61 4.78 18.61 5.66
CA GLN A 61 5.08 17.22 5.39
C GLN A 61 4.36 16.30 6.37
N PHE A 62 3.71 15.26 5.83
CA PHE A 62 3.08 14.20 6.61
C PHE A 62 3.55 12.82 6.14
N THR A 63 3.80 11.91 7.09
CA THR A 63 4.08 10.51 6.82
C THR A 63 2.89 9.62 7.21
N PRO A 64 2.32 8.84 6.27
CA PRO A 64 1.33 7.81 6.59
C PRO A 64 1.89 6.78 7.59
N PRO A 65 1.08 6.24 8.52
CA PRO A 65 1.53 5.20 9.44
C PRO A 65 2.17 4.02 8.70
N GLY A 66 3.39 3.63 9.12
CA GLY A 66 4.13 2.53 8.52
C GLY A 66 4.73 2.82 7.14
N SER A 67 4.63 4.03 6.59
CA SER A 67 5.29 4.39 5.34
C SER A 67 6.72 4.86 5.58
N GLY A 68 7.64 4.48 4.68
CA GLY A 68 8.97 5.10 4.57
C GLY A 68 9.00 6.33 3.66
N CYS A 69 7.88 6.64 2.98
CA CYS A 69 7.72 7.77 2.08
C CYS A 69 6.64 8.72 2.60
N ALA A 70 6.89 10.02 2.52
CA ALA A 70 6.00 11.09 2.98
C ALA A 70 5.25 11.76 1.82
N ILE A 71 4.22 12.53 2.17
CA ILE A 71 3.70 13.59 1.28
C ILE A 71 4.20 14.95 1.72
N ILE A 72 4.35 15.85 0.75
CA ILE A 72 4.67 17.25 1.01
C ILE A 72 3.78 18.15 0.16
N PHE A 73 3.28 19.22 0.77
CA PHE A 73 2.44 20.21 0.10
C PHE A 73 2.63 21.59 0.72
N GLY A 74 2.26 22.65 0.00
CA GLY A 74 2.47 23.99 0.51
C GLY A 74 2.41 25.09 -0.53
N LYS A 75 2.67 26.31 -0.09
CA LYS A 75 2.69 27.49 -0.93
C LYS A 75 4.02 27.57 -1.68
N ASN A 76 3.95 27.77 -3.01
CA ASN A 76 5.10 27.79 -3.90
C ASN A 76 5.94 26.49 -3.88
N VAL A 77 5.27 25.34 -3.64
CA VAL A 77 5.91 24.00 -3.63
C VAL A 77 5.75 23.26 -4.97
N THR A 78 4.66 23.48 -5.70
CA THR A 78 4.39 22.85 -7.02
C THR A 78 3.56 23.74 -7.92
N ALA A 79 3.73 23.59 -9.23
CA ALA A 79 2.91 24.24 -10.26
C ALA A 79 1.73 23.36 -10.74
N ALA A 80 1.62 22.12 -10.24
CA ALA A 80 0.51 21.23 -10.58
C ALA A 80 -0.82 21.78 -10.05
N ALA A 81 -1.90 21.55 -10.80
CA ALA A 81 -3.22 22.02 -10.41
C ALA A 81 -3.71 21.30 -9.14
N PRO A 82 -4.30 22.01 -8.15
CA PRO A 82 -4.90 21.36 -6.99
C PRO A 82 -5.84 20.22 -7.37
N GLY A 83 -5.74 19.09 -6.67
CA GLY A 83 -6.53 17.89 -6.95
C GLY A 83 -6.01 17.01 -8.09
N SER A 84 -4.95 17.42 -8.79
CA SER A 84 -4.46 16.67 -9.96
C SER A 84 -3.64 15.43 -9.61
N ALA A 85 -3.21 15.24 -8.36
CA ALA A 85 -2.48 14.03 -7.99
C ALA A 85 -3.45 12.84 -7.89
N GLN A 86 -3.21 11.82 -8.71
CA GLN A 86 -4.04 10.61 -8.81
C GLN A 86 -3.13 9.38 -8.85
N GLY A 87 -3.65 8.22 -8.47
CA GLY A 87 -2.88 6.97 -8.46
C GLY A 87 -1.90 6.83 -7.28
N LEU A 88 -2.21 7.46 -6.14
CA LEU A 88 -1.45 7.31 -4.91
C LEU A 88 -1.92 6.05 -4.17
N TYR A 89 -1.01 5.09 -3.97
CA TYR A 89 -1.35 3.79 -3.36
C TYR A 89 -0.86 3.67 -1.92
N LEU A 90 -1.78 3.35 -1.02
CA LEU A 90 -1.51 2.97 0.36
C LEU A 90 -1.72 1.45 0.49
N VAL A 91 -0.66 0.73 0.83
CA VAL A 91 -0.74 -0.73 0.96
C VAL A 91 -1.18 -1.08 2.37
N VAL A 92 -2.17 -1.97 2.47
CA VAL A 92 -2.73 -2.47 3.73
C VAL A 92 -2.88 -3.98 3.70
N SER A 93 -2.77 -4.66 4.85
CA SER A 93 -3.00 -6.10 4.94
C SER A 93 -4.47 -6.50 5.13
N ASP A 94 -5.29 -5.56 5.59
CA ASP A 94 -6.74 -5.71 5.79
C ASP A 94 -7.44 -4.43 5.32
N ILE A 95 -8.08 -4.51 4.16
CA ILE A 95 -8.68 -3.34 3.52
C ILE A 95 -9.97 -2.88 4.21
N GLU A 96 -10.69 -3.80 4.84
CA GLU A 96 -11.91 -3.48 5.58
C GLU A 96 -11.57 -2.77 6.88
N ALA A 97 -10.49 -3.19 7.56
CA ALA A 97 -9.99 -2.49 8.74
C ALA A 97 -9.53 -1.07 8.40
N ALA A 98 -8.75 -0.90 7.33
CA ALA A 98 -8.29 0.42 6.88
C ALA A 98 -9.46 1.34 6.51
N ARG A 99 -10.46 0.82 5.79
CA ARG A 99 -11.68 1.55 5.44
C ARG A 99 -12.45 1.98 6.68
N ARG A 100 -12.70 1.06 7.62
CA ARG A 100 -13.42 1.38 8.87
C ARG A 100 -12.72 2.45 9.69
N ASP A 101 -11.39 2.40 9.81
CA ASP A 101 -10.62 3.41 10.54
C ASP A 101 -10.80 4.81 9.94
N LEU A 102 -10.65 4.98 8.62
CA LEU A 102 -10.83 6.28 7.99
C LEU A 102 -12.28 6.79 8.03
N ILE A 103 -13.27 5.91 7.86
CA ILE A 103 -14.68 6.29 8.01
C ILE A 103 -14.96 6.76 9.45
N ALA A 104 -14.41 6.08 10.46
CA ALA A 104 -14.55 6.49 11.86
C ALA A 104 -13.92 7.87 12.15
N ARG A 105 -12.95 8.30 11.34
CA ARG A 105 -12.33 9.64 11.36
C ARG A 105 -13.10 10.68 10.53
N GLY A 106 -14.24 10.31 9.93
CA GLY A 106 -15.11 11.19 9.15
C GLY A 106 -14.69 11.36 7.69
N VAL A 107 -13.83 10.48 7.15
CA VAL A 107 -13.42 10.49 5.74
C VAL A 107 -14.43 9.71 4.91
N GLU A 108 -14.82 10.26 3.76
CA GLU A 108 -15.60 9.52 2.77
C GLU A 108 -14.68 8.52 2.05
N VAL A 109 -14.96 7.22 2.24
CA VAL A 109 -14.24 6.13 1.59
C VAL A 109 -15.23 5.29 0.79
N SER A 110 -14.89 5.02 -0.47
CA SER A 110 -15.70 4.16 -1.34
C SER A 110 -15.94 2.78 -0.71
N GLU A 111 -16.96 2.07 -1.19
CA GLU A 111 -17.02 0.62 -0.99
C GLU A 111 -15.76 -0.07 -1.53
N VAL A 112 -15.48 -1.26 -1.00
CA VAL A 112 -14.40 -2.09 -1.51
C VAL A 112 -14.77 -2.58 -2.91
N PHE A 113 -13.79 -2.63 -3.81
CA PHE A 113 -13.96 -3.07 -5.18
C PHE A 113 -12.75 -3.88 -5.70
N HIS A 114 -12.96 -4.60 -6.80
CA HIS A 114 -11.93 -5.34 -7.53
C HIS A 114 -12.09 -5.16 -9.05
N ASP A 115 -11.20 -5.80 -9.81
CA ASP A 115 -11.17 -5.68 -11.27
C ASP A 115 -12.23 -6.52 -11.98
N ALA A 116 -12.65 -6.03 -13.15
CA ALA A 116 -13.63 -6.69 -14.00
C ALA A 116 -12.99 -7.77 -14.90
N ALA A 117 -12.08 -8.58 -14.34
CA ALA A 117 -11.45 -9.73 -14.99
C ALA A 117 -10.89 -9.43 -16.41
N GLY A 118 -10.05 -8.41 -16.51
CA GLY A 118 -9.40 -8.03 -17.78
C GLY A 118 -10.14 -7.01 -18.64
N VAL A 119 -11.25 -6.44 -18.14
CA VAL A 119 -11.90 -5.28 -18.77
C VAL A 119 -11.28 -3.97 -18.23
N TYR A 120 -10.41 -3.36 -19.04
CA TYR A 120 -9.64 -2.19 -18.62
C TYR A 120 -10.32 -0.83 -18.91
N ALA A 121 -11.33 -0.82 -19.77
CA ALA A 121 -12.10 0.39 -20.11
C ALA A 121 -13.41 0.45 -19.32
N GLY A 122 -13.82 1.64 -18.91
CA GLY A 122 -15.01 1.85 -18.09
C GLY A 122 -15.21 3.33 -17.77
N LYS A 123 -16.26 3.61 -16.98
CA LYS A 123 -16.65 4.98 -16.61
C LYS A 123 -16.11 5.41 -15.24
N ASP A 124 -15.58 4.48 -14.47
CA ASP A 124 -15.08 4.76 -13.13
C ASP A 124 -13.71 5.45 -13.19
N GLU A 125 -13.29 5.97 -12.04
CA GLU A 125 -11.97 6.56 -11.90
C GLU A 125 -10.86 5.51 -12.13
N PRO A 126 -9.80 5.87 -12.87
CA PRO A 126 -8.74 4.95 -13.24
C PRO A 126 -7.95 4.46 -12.01
N TYR A 127 -7.50 3.22 -12.10
CA TYR A 127 -6.57 2.57 -11.17
C TYR A 127 -5.75 1.51 -11.92
N LEU A 128 -4.86 0.83 -11.21
CA LEU A 128 -3.88 -0.14 -11.75
C LEU A 128 -4.49 -1.18 -12.69
N PHE A 129 -5.74 -1.60 -12.47
CA PHE A 129 -6.42 -2.61 -13.28
C PHE A 129 -7.55 -2.06 -14.15
N GLY A 130 -7.53 -0.76 -14.47
CA GLY A 130 -8.41 -0.16 -15.48
C GLY A 130 -9.38 0.88 -14.92
N ARG A 131 -10.60 0.90 -15.46
CA ARG A 131 -11.65 1.91 -15.16
C ARG A 131 -13.02 1.29 -14.90
N LEU A 132 -13.09 -0.03 -14.74
CA LEU A 132 -14.30 -0.72 -14.36
C LEU A 132 -14.08 -1.34 -12.98
N ARG A 133 -14.86 -0.89 -12.01
CA ARG A 133 -14.79 -1.31 -10.61
C ARG A 133 -15.98 -2.22 -10.31
N ILE A 134 -15.70 -3.46 -9.91
CA ILE A 134 -16.74 -4.40 -9.47
C ILE A 134 -16.83 -4.33 -7.95
N ALA A 135 -18.04 -4.17 -7.41
CA ALA A 135 -18.25 -4.06 -5.97
C ALA A 135 -17.84 -5.34 -5.23
N GLY A 136 -17.28 -5.17 -4.03
CA GLY A 136 -16.80 -6.23 -3.17
C GLY A 136 -15.30 -6.50 -3.32
N ARG A 137 -14.75 -7.23 -2.35
CA ARG A 137 -13.39 -7.79 -2.41
C ARG A 137 -13.24 -8.73 -3.60
N ASP A 138 -12.00 -8.95 -4.01
CA ASP A 138 -11.68 -10.03 -4.96
C ASP A 138 -12.24 -11.36 -4.40
N PRO A 139 -13.10 -12.07 -5.15
CA PRO A 139 -13.80 -13.25 -4.64
C PRO A 139 -12.84 -14.40 -4.30
N ASP A 140 -11.68 -14.45 -4.95
CA ASP A 140 -10.63 -15.43 -4.71
C ASP A 140 -9.64 -14.96 -3.62
N HIS A 141 -9.89 -13.80 -3.00
CA HIS A 141 -9.03 -13.16 -1.99
C HIS A 141 -7.56 -13.04 -2.42
N ARG A 142 -7.32 -12.87 -3.72
CA ARG A 142 -5.97 -12.76 -4.26
C ARG A 142 -5.32 -11.46 -3.79
N SER A 143 -4.05 -11.56 -3.40
CA SER A 143 -3.25 -10.40 -3.07
C SER A 143 -3.20 -9.41 -4.25
N TYR A 144 -3.12 -8.11 -3.94
CA TYR A 144 -3.14 -6.98 -4.88
C TYR A 144 -4.48 -6.71 -5.58
N ARG A 145 -5.54 -7.51 -5.37
CA ARG A 145 -6.77 -7.44 -6.19
C ARG A 145 -7.95 -6.69 -5.56
N SER A 146 -7.91 -6.41 -4.26
CA SER A 146 -8.95 -5.62 -3.58
C SER A 146 -8.50 -4.18 -3.33
N PHE A 147 -9.41 -3.23 -3.56
CA PHE A 147 -9.16 -1.80 -3.48
C PHE A 147 -10.29 -1.04 -2.78
N ALA A 148 -9.98 0.13 -2.23
CA ALA A 148 -10.92 1.14 -1.77
C ALA A 148 -10.28 2.50 -2.01
N SER A 149 -11.07 3.54 -2.25
CA SER A 149 -10.53 4.87 -2.59
C SER A 149 -11.14 5.97 -1.74
N PHE A 150 -10.36 7.02 -1.48
CA PHE A 150 -10.81 8.27 -0.89
C PHE A 150 -10.14 9.45 -1.59
N LYS A 151 -10.63 10.66 -1.33
CA LYS A 151 -10.06 11.91 -1.84
C LYS A 151 -9.72 12.84 -0.69
N ASP A 152 -8.69 13.65 -0.89
CA ASP A 152 -8.47 14.81 -0.02
C ASP A 152 -9.45 15.95 -0.37
N PRO A 153 -9.45 17.07 0.39
CA PRO A 153 -10.35 18.20 0.16
C PRO A 153 -10.20 18.89 -1.20
N ASP A 154 -9.09 18.67 -1.90
CA ASP A 154 -8.79 19.24 -3.22
C ASP A 154 -9.10 18.26 -4.35
N GLY A 155 -9.37 16.98 -4.04
CA GLY A 155 -9.68 15.93 -4.98
C GLY A 155 -8.50 15.03 -5.35
N ASN A 156 -7.35 15.19 -4.70
CA ASN A 156 -6.21 14.28 -4.90
C ASN A 156 -6.64 12.87 -4.49
N GLY A 157 -6.45 11.92 -5.40
CA GLY A 157 -7.01 10.57 -5.28
C GLY A 157 -6.05 9.59 -4.62
N TRP A 158 -6.57 8.88 -3.62
CA TRP A 158 -5.89 7.84 -2.86
C TRP A 158 -6.58 6.49 -3.05
N LEU A 159 -5.78 5.43 -3.14
CA LEU A 159 -6.26 4.05 -3.22
C LEU A 159 -5.59 3.22 -2.12
N PHE A 160 -6.40 2.58 -1.28
CA PHE A 160 -5.95 1.39 -0.57
C PHE A 160 -5.81 0.23 -1.55
N GLN A 161 -4.72 -0.53 -1.42
CA GLN A 161 -4.54 -1.81 -2.09
C GLN A 161 -4.26 -2.87 -1.04
N GLU A 162 -5.08 -3.92 -1.02
CA GLU A 162 -4.88 -5.05 -0.13
C GLU A 162 -3.73 -5.92 -0.63
N VAL A 163 -2.70 -6.09 0.19
CA VAL A 163 -1.57 -6.98 -0.09
C VAL A 163 -1.35 -7.92 1.08
N THR A 164 -1.75 -9.18 0.88
CA THR A 164 -1.61 -10.27 1.84
C THR A 164 -0.35 -11.11 1.60
N THR A 165 0.11 -11.15 0.35
CA THR A 165 1.34 -11.84 -0.08
C THR A 165 2.00 -11.02 -1.18
N ARG A 166 3.30 -10.73 -1.07
CA ARG A 166 4.01 -9.90 -2.07
C ARG A 166 4.34 -10.72 -3.32
N LEU A 167 4.40 -10.07 -4.47
CA LEU A 167 4.93 -10.71 -5.69
C LEU A 167 6.43 -10.98 -5.55
N PRO A 168 6.96 -12.07 -6.13
CA PRO A 168 8.39 -12.37 -6.14
C PRO A 168 9.25 -11.18 -6.58
N GLY A 169 10.32 -10.90 -5.85
CA GLY A 169 11.29 -9.83 -6.17
C GLY A 169 10.83 -8.40 -5.86
N ARG A 170 9.65 -8.21 -5.24
CA ARG A 170 9.18 -6.87 -4.85
C ARG A 170 9.91 -6.30 -3.63
N ILE A 171 10.37 -7.16 -2.74
CA ILE A 171 11.19 -6.83 -1.57
C ILE A 171 12.51 -7.58 -1.79
N ASP A 172 13.64 -6.93 -1.52
CA ASP A 172 14.94 -7.60 -1.53
C ASP A 172 14.88 -8.79 -0.58
N ALA A 173 15.29 -9.96 -1.08
CA ALA A 173 15.01 -11.27 -0.50
C ALA A 173 15.57 -11.49 0.92
N ASP A 174 16.39 -10.55 1.41
CA ASP A 174 17.11 -10.60 2.67
C ASP A 174 16.52 -9.64 3.74
N GLY A 175 15.50 -8.84 3.40
CA GLY A 175 14.89 -7.87 4.32
C GLY A 175 13.56 -8.33 4.92
N THR A 176 13.51 -8.51 6.24
CA THR A 176 12.27 -8.72 7.01
C THR A 176 11.76 -7.41 7.61
N THR A 177 11.27 -6.50 6.75
CA THR A 177 10.80 -5.20 7.23
C THR A 177 9.29 -5.23 7.48
N PHE A 178 8.88 -5.25 8.74
CA PHE A 178 7.52 -4.91 9.15
C PHE A 178 7.50 -3.47 9.63
N THR A 179 6.66 -2.65 9.04
CA THR A 179 6.66 -1.21 9.32
C THR A 179 5.81 -0.83 10.53
N THR A 180 4.95 -1.75 11.01
CA THR A 180 4.17 -1.60 12.24
C THR A 180 4.07 -2.90 13.04
N SER A 181 3.79 -2.80 14.35
CA SER A 181 3.51 -3.96 15.20
C SER A 181 2.20 -4.67 14.81
N THR A 182 1.23 -3.94 14.25
CA THR A 182 -0.03 -4.53 13.74
C THR A 182 0.22 -5.41 12.52
N ASP A 183 1.09 -4.98 11.60
CA ASP A 183 1.46 -5.77 10.43
C ASP A 183 2.23 -7.03 10.83
N LEU A 184 3.19 -6.87 11.76
CA LEU A 184 3.90 -8.00 12.34
C LEU A 184 2.94 -8.97 13.03
N ALA A 185 2.03 -8.48 13.87
CA ALA A 185 1.04 -9.31 14.56
C ALA A 185 0.12 -10.04 13.56
N SER A 186 -0.27 -9.37 12.47
CA SER A 186 -1.08 -9.98 11.41
C SER A 186 -0.32 -11.08 10.68
N ALA A 187 0.97 -10.87 10.39
CA ALA A 187 1.84 -11.90 9.85
C ALA A 187 2.04 -13.08 10.84
N MET A 188 2.20 -12.81 12.14
CA MET A 188 2.26 -13.84 13.18
C MET A 188 0.99 -14.68 13.24
N ARG A 189 -0.19 -14.08 13.08
CA ARG A 189 -1.46 -14.83 13.06
C ARG A 189 -1.58 -15.73 11.81
N ARG A 190 -1.10 -15.27 10.66
CA ARG A 190 -1.06 -16.08 9.43
C ARG A 190 -0.05 -17.23 9.56
N ALA A 191 1.16 -16.93 10.05
CA ALA A 191 2.18 -17.92 10.36
C ALA A 191 1.65 -18.97 11.35
N ALA A 192 0.95 -18.55 12.42
CA ALA A 192 0.37 -19.46 13.40
C ALA A 192 -0.71 -20.38 12.80
N THR A 193 -1.54 -19.85 11.90
CA THR A 193 -2.53 -20.67 11.19
C THR A 193 -1.84 -21.73 10.33
N ALA A 194 -0.81 -21.33 9.58
CA ALA A 194 -0.09 -22.23 8.69
C ALA A 194 0.76 -23.26 9.45
N HIS A 195 1.38 -22.86 10.56
CA HIS A 195 2.15 -23.73 11.43
C HIS A 195 1.27 -24.77 12.14
N GLY A 196 0.04 -24.41 12.52
CA GLY A 196 -0.93 -25.39 13.01
C GLY A 196 -1.23 -26.51 12.00
N GLU A 197 -1.22 -26.22 10.70
CA GLU A 197 -1.33 -27.24 9.65
C GLU A 197 -0.01 -28.00 9.41
N HIS A 198 1.14 -27.37 9.65
CA HIS A 198 2.46 -28.03 9.66
C HIS A 198 2.54 -29.09 10.78
N GLU A 199 2.21 -28.72 12.02
CA GLU A 199 2.22 -29.64 13.16
C GLU A 199 1.27 -30.82 12.94
N LYS A 200 0.06 -30.58 12.41
CA LYS A 200 -0.89 -31.66 12.04
C LYS A 200 -0.30 -32.64 11.03
N ARG A 201 0.39 -32.14 9.99
CA ARG A 201 1.07 -33.00 8.99
C ARG A 201 2.21 -33.80 9.59
N ASN A 202 2.86 -33.25 10.62
CA ASN A 202 3.95 -33.90 11.35
C ASN A 202 3.49 -34.73 12.57
N GLY A 203 2.24 -35.20 12.54
CA GLY A 203 1.70 -36.12 13.56
C GLY A 203 1.16 -35.42 14.80
N GLY A 204 0.83 -34.12 14.71
CA GLY A 204 0.19 -33.34 15.77
C GLY A 204 1.10 -33.08 16.98
N LYS A 205 2.41 -33.23 16.83
CA LYS A 205 3.38 -32.92 17.88
C LYS A 205 3.70 -31.43 17.85
N HIS A 206 3.91 -30.87 19.04
CA HIS A 206 4.44 -29.53 19.16
C HIS A 206 5.81 -29.45 18.48
N ASP A 207 5.99 -28.43 17.64
CA ASP A 207 7.27 -28.12 17.01
C ASP A 207 8.05 -27.14 17.89
N ASP A 208 9.08 -27.64 18.57
CA ASP A 208 9.96 -26.81 19.42
C ASP A 208 10.74 -25.75 18.61
N ASN A 209 10.86 -25.94 17.29
CA ASN A 209 11.50 -24.98 16.37
C ASN A 209 10.49 -24.02 15.72
N TRP A 210 9.29 -23.88 16.28
CA TRP A 210 8.28 -22.95 15.77
C TRP A 210 8.79 -21.52 15.53
N PRO A 211 9.73 -20.93 16.31
CA PRO A 211 10.21 -19.57 16.03
C PRO A 211 10.93 -19.47 14.69
N ASP A 212 11.75 -20.48 14.36
CA ASP A 212 12.51 -20.54 13.11
C ASP A 212 11.57 -20.77 11.93
N TRP A 213 10.58 -21.66 12.10
CA TRP A 213 9.55 -21.89 11.07
C TRP A 213 8.72 -20.63 10.82
N TYR A 214 8.34 -19.89 11.87
CA TYR A 214 7.62 -18.62 11.73
C TYR A 214 8.46 -17.58 11.00
N ALA A 215 9.75 -17.47 11.33
CA ALA A 215 10.66 -16.57 10.66
C ALA A 215 10.79 -16.91 9.17
N GLU A 216 11.01 -18.19 8.84
CA GLU A 216 11.07 -18.66 7.45
C GLU A 216 9.76 -18.43 6.70
N TYR A 217 8.61 -18.70 7.34
CA TYR A 217 7.29 -18.44 6.78
C TYR A 217 7.10 -16.95 6.48
N MET A 218 7.42 -16.07 7.43
CA MET A 218 7.25 -14.62 7.26
C MET A 218 8.17 -14.05 6.19
N VAL A 219 9.44 -14.48 6.16
CA VAL A 219 10.39 -14.12 5.09
C VAL A 219 9.84 -14.57 3.74
N SER A 220 9.39 -15.82 3.66
CA SER A 220 8.89 -16.40 2.41
C SER A 220 7.61 -15.73 1.94
N GLU A 221 6.68 -15.42 2.86
CA GLU A 221 5.44 -14.69 2.60
C GLU A 221 5.72 -13.24 2.13
N GLN A 222 6.67 -12.55 2.77
CA GLN A 222 7.08 -11.20 2.37
C GLN A 222 7.85 -11.16 1.04
N ALA A 223 8.61 -12.20 0.74
CA ALA A 223 9.37 -12.31 -0.50
C ALA A 223 8.57 -12.93 -1.66
N GLY A 224 7.34 -13.41 -1.41
CA GLY A 224 6.54 -14.15 -2.39
C GLY A 224 7.15 -15.50 -2.79
N LYS A 225 7.96 -16.11 -1.92
CA LYS A 225 8.58 -17.43 -2.13
C LYS A 225 7.60 -18.55 -1.74
N GLN A 226 7.95 -19.79 -2.11
CA GLN A 226 7.23 -20.97 -1.64
C GLN A 226 7.25 -20.99 -0.10
N LEU A 227 6.08 -21.10 0.51
CA LEU A 227 5.94 -21.15 1.96
C LEU A 227 6.45 -22.50 2.49
N PRO A 228 7.07 -22.54 3.70
CA PRO A 228 7.46 -23.78 4.32
C PRO A 228 6.23 -24.66 4.55
N LEU A 229 6.39 -25.95 4.24
CA LEU A 229 5.37 -26.97 4.50
C LEU A 229 5.44 -27.38 5.95
#